data_AF-X0VUN9-F1
#
_entry.id   AF-X0VUN9-F1
#
_cell.length_a   1.000
_cell.length_b   1.000
_cell.length_c   1.000
_cell.angle_alpha   90.00
_cell.angle_beta   90.00
_cell.angle_gamma   90.00
#
_symmetry.space_group_name_H-M   'P 1'
#
loop_
_entity.id
_entity.type
_entity.pdbx_description
1 polymer ?
#
loop_
_entity_poly.entity_id
_entity_poly.type
_entity_poly.pdbx_seq_one_letter_code
_entity_poly.pdbx_strand_id
1 'polypeptide(L)'
;MGSHTLEWRYVKDHNISEGEDCGRVDKVEWTTGPPSDPLSKAMDTTLSFTTGGSADWLSQTKTFYYDEDVAQSGDISDDQESWMQTIVSGTGTVSFYWMVSSEGGYDYLEFYIDGVLQDRISGSTDWHQMKYAIPSLGLHTLEWRYVKDGSVSEGNDCGWVDQLEWDGGFPSPPPSPPLPDSLSRALDTSLSLTTGGSAGWFSQSTTFHYDEDAAQSGGISDNQESWMQTMVNGTGMVRFYWKVSSESGYDYLEF
;
A
#
# COMPACT_ATOMS: atom_id res chain seq x y z
N MET A 1 -16.17 -7.02 6.18
CA MET A 1 -15.85 -8.39 5.76
C MET A 1 -17.05 -9.26 6.08
N GLY A 2 -17.68 -9.84 5.07
CA GLY A 2 -18.81 -10.75 5.25
C GLY A 2 -18.36 -12.19 4.99
N SER A 3 -18.99 -13.16 5.64
CA SER A 3 -18.82 -14.58 5.33
C SER A 3 -19.79 -14.96 4.22
N HIS A 4 -19.35 -15.80 3.27
CA HIS A 4 -20.16 -16.33 2.19
C HIS A 4 -20.11 -17.86 2.21
N THR A 5 -21.24 -18.50 1.95
CA THR A 5 -21.36 -19.96 1.86
C THR A 5 -21.65 -20.36 0.41
N LEU A 6 -20.83 -21.24 -0.16
CA LEU A 6 -21.10 -21.88 -1.45
C LEU A 6 -21.60 -23.31 -1.19
N GLU A 7 -22.75 -23.67 -1.76
CA GLU A 7 -23.37 -24.99 -1.61
C GLU A 7 -23.67 -25.60 -2.98
N TRP A 8 -23.21 -26.84 -3.20
CA TRP A 8 -23.61 -27.67 -4.34
C TRP A 8 -24.42 -28.85 -3.85
N ARG A 9 -25.60 -29.07 -4.43
CA ARG A 9 -26.50 -30.15 -4.01
C ARG A 9 -27.02 -30.93 -5.21
N TYR A 10 -26.69 -32.22 -5.27
CA TYR A 10 -27.33 -33.19 -6.16
C TYR A 10 -28.52 -33.83 -5.42
N VAL A 11 -29.72 -33.73 -5.99
CA VAL A 11 -30.93 -34.34 -5.41
C VAL A 11 -31.59 -35.21 -6.47
N LYS A 12 -31.74 -36.49 -6.16
CA LYS A 12 -32.48 -37.44 -7.00
C LYS A 12 -33.93 -37.57 -6.51
N ASP A 13 -34.85 -37.76 -7.44
CA ASP A 13 -36.26 -38.01 -7.16
C ASP A 13 -36.54 -39.49 -6.79
N HIS A 14 -37.79 -39.81 -6.48
CA HIS A 14 -38.15 -41.08 -5.85
C HIS A 14 -38.35 -42.26 -6.82
N ASN A 15 -38.17 -42.10 -8.13
CA ASN A 15 -38.51 -43.15 -9.11
C ASN A 15 -37.48 -43.31 -10.23
N ILE A 16 -37.15 -44.58 -10.54
CA ILE A 16 -36.32 -45.08 -11.67
C ILE A 16 -34.85 -44.59 -11.65
N SER A 17 -33.91 -45.48 -12.02
CA SER A 17 -32.49 -45.17 -12.23
C SER A 17 -32.13 -45.45 -13.68
N GLU A 18 -31.55 -44.46 -14.35
CA GLU A 18 -30.92 -44.59 -15.66
C GLU A 18 -29.61 -43.79 -15.65
N GLY A 19 -28.50 -44.40 -16.09
CA GLY A 19 -27.17 -43.78 -16.07
C GLY A 19 -26.48 -43.80 -14.69
N GLU A 20 -25.48 -42.94 -14.48
CA GLU A 20 -24.59 -42.97 -13.30
C GLU A 20 -25.14 -42.25 -12.05
N ASP A 21 -26.31 -41.63 -12.11
CA ASP A 21 -26.99 -41.01 -10.96
C ASP A 21 -26.08 -40.13 -10.05
N CYS A 22 -25.17 -39.32 -10.62
CA CYS A 22 -24.24 -38.51 -9.84
C CYS A 22 -24.07 -37.08 -10.36
N GLY A 23 -23.82 -36.15 -9.42
CA GLY A 23 -23.31 -34.82 -9.74
C GLY A 23 -21.77 -34.84 -9.74
N ARG A 24 -21.16 -34.20 -10.74
CA ARG A 24 -19.70 -34.00 -10.78
C ARG A 24 -19.40 -32.51 -10.86
N VAL A 25 -18.48 -32.05 -10.02
CA VAL A 25 -17.99 -30.67 -9.97
C VAL A 25 -16.49 -30.73 -10.21
N ASP A 26 -15.99 -29.87 -11.09
CA ASP A 26 -14.56 -29.71 -11.37
C ASP A 26 -14.23 -28.22 -11.56
N LYS A 27 -12.98 -27.84 -11.28
CA LYS A 27 -12.44 -26.47 -11.34
C LYS A 27 -13.29 -25.39 -10.63
N VAL A 28 -13.34 -25.43 -9.29
CA VAL A 28 -13.96 -24.37 -8.48
C VAL A 28 -12.90 -23.34 -8.06
N GLU A 29 -13.00 -22.12 -8.58
CA GLU A 29 -12.09 -21.01 -8.26
C GLU A 29 -12.86 -19.89 -7.55
N TRP A 30 -12.33 -19.41 -6.42
CA TRP A 30 -12.83 -18.25 -5.68
C TRP A 30 -11.73 -17.21 -5.59
N THR A 31 -11.87 -16.10 -6.31
CA THR A 31 -10.92 -14.98 -6.28
C THR A 31 -11.50 -13.84 -5.44
N THR A 32 -10.76 -13.41 -4.42
CA THR A 32 -11.07 -12.20 -3.66
C THR A 32 -10.26 -11.03 -4.22
N GLY A 33 -10.90 -10.24 -5.09
CA GLY A 33 -10.32 -9.08 -5.76
C GLY A 33 -11.08 -8.80 -7.06
N PRO A 34 -10.91 -7.64 -7.70
CA PRO A 34 -11.26 -7.53 -9.12
C PRO A 34 -10.55 -8.67 -9.87
N PRO A 35 -11.11 -9.20 -10.98
CA PRO A 35 -10.44 -10.23 -11.77
C PRO A 35 -8.99 -9.80 -11.97
N SER A 36 -8.03 -10.65 -11.56
CA SER A 36 -6.62 -10.37 -11.80
C SER A 36 -6.47 -10.21 -13.30
N ASP A 37 -6.13 -9.01 -13.72
CA ASP A 37 -5.84 -8.69 -15.10
C ASP A 37 -4.81 -9.72 -15.62
N PRO A 38 -5.05 -10.41 -16.74
CA PRO A 38 -4.09 -11.37 -17.29
C PRO A 38 -2.66 -10.80 -17.36
N LEU A 39 -2.52 -9.49 -17.58
CA LEU A 39 -1.23 -8.80 -17.55
C LEU A 39 -0.63 -8.67 -16.15
N SER A 40 -1.43 -8.52 -15.09
CA SER A 40 -0.91 -8.48 -13.73
C SER A 40 -0.26 -9.81 -13.34
N LYS A 41 -0.88 -10.93 -13.74
CA LYS A 41 -0.32 -12.27 -13.54
C LYS A 41 0.99 -12.44 -14.33
N ALA A 42 0.94 -12.08 -15.62
CA ALA A 42 2.07 -12.18 -16.54
C ALA A 42 3.24 -11.23 -16.26
N MET A 43 3.10 -10.33 -15.28
CA MET A 43 4.17 -9.44 -14.82
C MET A 43 4.46 -9.64 -13.33
N ASP A 44 3.98 -10.74 -12.73
CA ASP A 44 4.19 -11.12 -11.33
C ASP A 44 3.82 -10.05 -10.30
N THR A 45 2.77 -9.28 -10.58
CA THR A 45 2.45 -8.10 -9.79
C THR A 45 0.97 -8.05 -9.37
N THR A 46 0.72 -7.26 -8.33
CA THR A 46 -0.64 -6.93 -7.88
C THR A 46 -1.17 -5.65 -8.52
N LEU A 47 -0.32 -4.95 -9.29
CA LEU A 47 -0.69 -3.77 -10.06
C LEU A 47 -1.65 -4.16 -11.19
N SER A 48 -2.59 -3.27 -11.50
CA SER A 48 -3.53 -3.46 -12.61
C SER A 48 -3.09 -2.63 -13.81
N PHE A 49 -3.31 -3.14 -15.01
CA PHE A 49 -2.89 -2.48 -16.23
C PHE A 49 -4.09 -1.99 -17.03
N THR A 50 -3.82 -0.96 -17.83
CA THR A 50 -4.67 -0.57 -18.94
C THR A 50 -3.82 -0.61 -20.19
N THR A 51 -4.43 -0.95 -21.32
CA THR A 51 -3.75 -1.03 -22.61
C THR A 51 -4.49 -0.22 -23.66
N GLY A 52 -3.79 0.12 -24.74
CA GLY A 52 -4.36 0.83 -25.86
C GLY A 52 -3.33 1.02 -26.97
N GLY A 53 -3.67 1.93 -27.89
CA GLY A 53 -3.00 2.06 -29.18
C GLY A 53 -3.79 1.32 -30.27
N SER A 54 -3.09 0.79 -31.26
CA SER A 54 -3.68 0.07 -32.38
C SER A 54 -4.03 -1.39 -32.06
N ALA A 55 -3.36 -1.97 -31.07
CA ALA A 55 -3.64 -3.30 -30.53
C ALA A 55 -3.29 -3.37 -29.04
N ASP A 56 -4.03 -4.19 -28.31
CA ASP A 56 -3.85 -4.39 -26.87
C ASP A 56 -2.65 -5.29 -26.57
N TRP A 57 -1.95 -5.01 -25.47
CA TRP A 57 -0.99 -5.92 -24.87
C TRP A 57 -1.70 -7.14 -24.29
N LEU A 58 -1.04 -8.30 -24.35
CA LEU A 58 -1.62 -9.59 -23.97
C LEU A 58 -0.65 -10.46 -23.18
N SER A 59 -1.21 -11.32 -22.33
CA SER A 59 -0.45 -12.38 -21.66
C SER A 59 -0.22 -13.55 -22.61
N GLN A 60 0.99 -14.13 -22.59
CA GLN A 60 1.36 -15.31 -23.35
C GLN A 60 2.39 -16.17 -22.58
N THR A 61 2.68 -17.38 -23.04
CA THR A 61 3.46 -18.39 -22.30
C THR A 61 4.62 -19.00 -23.09
N LYS A 62 4.91 -18.51 -24.29
CA LYS A 62 5.91 -19.07 -25.20
C LYS A 62 7.31 -18.49 -24.99
N THR A 63 7.41 -17.24 -24.56
CA THR A 63 8.69 -16.50 -24.47
C THR A 63 8.73 -15.64 -23.22
N PHE A 64 8.91 -16.28 -22.07
CA PHE A 64 8.89 -15.65 -20.75
C PHE A 64 10.28 -15.60 -20.12
N TYR A 65 10.44 -14.75 -19.12
CA TYR A 65 11.60 -14.71 -18.25
C TYR A 65 11.34 -15.49 -16.95
N TYR A 66 10.16 -15.31 -16.35
CA TYR A 66 9.76 -15.89 -15.06
C TYR A 66 8.34 -16.51 -15.14
N ASP A 67 8.00 -17.37 -14.17
CA ASP A 67 6.69 -18.05 -13.92
C ASP A 67 5.82 -18.55 -15.10
N GLU A 68 6.41 -18.84 -16.26
CA GLU A 68 5.74 -19.41 -17.45
C GLU A 68 4.72 -18.48 -18.15
N ASP A 69 4.62 -17.21 -17.75
CA ASP A 69 3.84 -16.18 -18.45
C ASP A 69 4.61 -14.85 -18.59
N VAL A 70 4.14 -14.00 -19.52
CA VAL A 70 4.81 -12.73 -19.85
C VAL A 70 3.83 -11.78 -20.52
N ALA A 71 4.01 -10.47 -20.34
CA ALA A 71 3.29 -9.45 -21.10
C ALA A 71 3.96 -9.23 -22.46
N GLN A 72 3.20 -9.32 -23.55
CA GLN A 72 3.65 -9.07 -24.92
C GLN A 72 2.86 -7.92 -25.54
N SER A 73 3.52 -7.08 -26.33
CA SER A 73 2.88 -6.04 -27.14
C SER A 73 1.88 -6.63 -28.14
N GLY A 74 0.86 -5.83 -28.49
CA GLY A 74 -0.08 -6.21 -29.55
C GLY A 74 0.60 -6.31 -30.92
N ASP A 75 0.02 -7.13 -31.80
CA ASP A 75 0.42 -7.21 -33.21
C ASP A 75 -0.04 -5.95 -33.95
N ILE A 76 0.91 -5.14 -34.41
CA ILE A 76 0.68 -3.82 -34.99
C ILE A 76 1.40 -3.69 -36.34
N SER A 77 0.82 -2.88 -37.24
CA SER A 77 1.39 -2.55 -38.55
C SER A 77 2.32 -1.33 -38.51
N ASP A 78 2.91 -0.96 -39.64
CA ASP A 78 3.74 0.23 -39.82
C ASP A 78 3.02 1.51 -39.34
N ASP A 79 3.78 2.45 -38.78
CA ASP A 79 3.32 3.72 -38.19
C ASP A 79 2.28 3.57 -37.05
N GLN A 80 2.27 2.43 -36.35
CA GLN A 80 1.38 2.17 -35.23
C GLN A 80 2.12 2.01 -33.91
N GLU A 81 1.37 2.07 -32.81
CA GLU A 81 1.85 1.82 -31.46
C GLU A 81 0.89 0.90 -30.70
N SER A 82 1.43 0.18 -29.73
CA SER A 82 0.70 -0.61 -28.73
C SER A 82 1.32 -0.33 -27.38
N TRP A 83 0.52 0.08 -26.40
CA TRP A 83 1.00 0.42 -25.05
C TRP A 83 0.23 -0.30 -23.96
N MET A 84 0.90 -0.50 -22.83
CA MET A 84 0.29 -0.81 -21.55
C MET A 84 0.82 0.14 -20.48
N GLN A 85 -0.03 0.52 -19.53
CA GLN A 85 0.33 1.41 -18.44
C GLN A 85 -0.26 0.94 -17.12
N THR A 86 0.41 1.30 -16.02
CA THR A 86 -0.09 1.16 -14.66
C THR A 86 0.22 2.40 -13.83
N ILE A 87 -0.37 2.51 -12.64
CA ILE A 87 -0.17 3.62 -11.73
C ILE A 87 0.46 3.09 -10.43
N VAL A 88 1.58 3.67 -10.04
CA VAL A 88 2.21 3.44 -8.74
C VAL A 88 2.10 4.68 -7.86
N SER A 89 2.19 4.52 -6.54
CA SER A 89 1.98 5.61 -5.59
C SER A 89 3.15 5.80 -4.64
N GLY A 90 3.61 7.04 -4.51
CA GLY A 90 4.68 7.45 -3.60
C GLY A 90 6.07 7.34 -4.21
N THR A 91 7.07 7.37 -3.34
CA THR A 91 8.48 7.26 -3.74
C THR A 91 8.95 5.82 -3.68
N GLY A 92 9.83 5.42 -4.60
CA GLY A 92 10.43 4.09 -4.59
C GLY A 92 11.19 3.79 -5.87
N THR A 93 11.42 2.51 -6.09
CA THR A 93 12.10 1.95 -7.25
C THR A 93 11.15 1.00 -7.96
N VAL A 94 11.02 1.19 -9.26
CA VAL A 94 10.44 0.20 -10.15
C VAL A 94 11.57 -0.63 -10.77
N SER A 95 11.38 -1.95 -10.84
CA SER A 95 12.24 -2.84 -11.60
C SER A 95 11.46 -3.88 -12.37
N PHE A 96 11.93 -4.22 -13.57
CA PHE A 96 11.30 -5.21 -14.43
C PHE A 96 12.33 -5.80 -15.39
N TYR A 97 11.99 -6.90 -16.05
CA TYR A 97 12.73 -7.44 -17.17
C TYR A 97 12.02 -7.09 -18.47
N TRP A 98 12.78 -6.77 -19.51
CA TRP A 98 12.24 -6.54 -20.85
C TRP A 98 13.12 -7.16 -21.93
N MET A 99 12.50 -7.43 -23.07
CA MET A 99 13.16 -7.96 -24.26
C MET A 99 12.42 -7.45 -25.50
N VAL A 100 13.11 -7.31 -26.63
CA VAL A 100 12.48 -6.96 -27.90
C VAL A 100 13.04 -7.80 -29.03
N SER A 101 12.19 -8.14 -30.00
CA SER A 101 12.57 -8.73 -31.28
C SER A 101 11.84 -7.96 -32.36
N SER A 102 12.57 -7.05 -33.01
CA SER A 102 12.08 -6.00 -33.88
C SER A 102 13.16 -5.58 -34.88
N GLU A 103 12.85 -4.65 -35.78
CA GLU A 103 13.86 -4.04 -36.65
C GLU A 103 14.88 -3.19 -35.86
N GLY A 104 16.17 -3.40 -36.13
CA GLY A 104 17.25 -2.73 -35.42
C GLY A 104 17.34 -1.24 -35.72
N GLY A 105 17.00 -0.40 -34.73
CA GLY A 105 17.15 1.05 -34.81
C GLY A 105 15.96 1.79 -35.41
N TYR A 106 14.81 1.12 -35.56
CA TYR A 106 13.59 1.67 -36.18
C TYR A 106 12.37 1.39 -35.32
N ASP A 107 12.10 0.12 -35.06
CA ASP A 107 11.05 -0.34 -34.15
C ASP A 107 11.58 -0.37 -32.72
N TYR A 108 10.81 0.19 -31.78
CA TYR A 108 11.28 0.35 -30.40
C TYR A 108 10.27 -0.19 -29.38
N LEU A 109 10.79 -0.89 -28.38
CA LEU A 109 10.14 -1.01 -27.08
C LEU A 109 10.68 0.10 -26.17
N GLU A 110 9.79 0.95 -25.68
CA GLU A 110 10.07 2.16 -24.92
C GLU A 110 9.47 2.09 -23.51
N PHE A 111 10.14 2.67 -22.53
CA PHE A 111 9.62 2.79 -21.16
C PHE A 111 9.55 4.26 -20.72
N TYR A 112 8.40 4.66 -20.18
CA TYR A 112 8.09 6.01 -19.75
C TYR A 112 7.70 6.07 -18.28
N ILE A 113 8.09 7.17 -17.62
CA ILE A 113 7.57 7.57 -16.30
C ILE A 113 6.95 8.95 -16.46
N ASP A 114 5.67 9.09 -16.12
CA ASP A 114 4.89 10.33 -16.24
C ASP A 114 4.97 10.98 -17.64
N GLY A 115 4.97 10.14 -18.68
CA GLY A 115 5.09 10.57 -20.08
C GLY A 115 6.50 11.00 -20.50
N VAL A 116 7.51 10.85 -19.63
CA VAL A 116 8.93 11.10 -19.95
C VAL A 116 9.64 9.80 -20.26
N LEU A 117 10.17 9.68 -21.48
CA LEU A 117 10.95 8.53 -21.93
C LEU A 117 12.17 8.35 -21.03
N GLN A 118 12.31 7.16 -20.45
CA GLN A 118 13.46 6.77 -19.64
C GLN A 118 14.50 6.03 -20.47
N ASP A 119 14.06 5.03 -21.23
CA ASP A 119 14.94 4.20 -22.06
C ASP A 119 14.16 3.51 -23.18
N ARG A 120 14.87 2.99 -24.19
CA ARG A 120 14.32 2.23 -25.31
C ARG A 120 15.29 1.19 -25.86
N ILE A 121 14.76 0.09 -26.34
CA ILE A 121 15.51 -0.98 -27.00
C ILE A 121 14.90 -1.30 -28.37
N SER A 122 15.72 -1.78 -29.30
CA SER A 122 15.33 -2.15 -30.67
C SER A 122 16.18 -3.31 -31.17
N GLY A 123 15.80 -3.92 -32.29
CA GLY A 123 16.50 -5.08 -32.83
C GLY A 123 16.07 -6.37 -32.15
N SER A 124 16.97 -7.36 -32.09
CA SER A 124 16.76 -8.60 -31.33
C SER A 124 17.71 -8.63 -30.14
N THR A 125 17.17 -8.43 -28.94
CA THR A 125 17.93 -8.42 -27.68
C THR A 125 17.59 -9.64 -26.84
N ASP A 126 18.46 -9.98 -25.89
CA ASP A 126 18.11 -10.88 -24.78
C ASP A 126 17.37 -10.10 -23.67
N TRP A 127 16.91 -10.81 -22.64
CA TRP A 127 16.29 -10.21 -21.47
C TRP A 127 17.27 -9.31 -20.69
N HIS A 128 16.81 -8.11 -20.33
CA HIS A 128 17.56 -7.16 -19.51
C HIS A 128 16.74 -6.71 -18.31
N GLN A 129 17.35 -6.68 -17.12
CA GLN A 129 16.73 -6.08 -15.95
C GLN A 129 16.92 -4.56 -15.97
N MET A 130 15.83 -3.82 -15.81
CA MET A 130 15.83 -2.37 -15.67
C MET A 130 15.44 -1.95 -14.26
N LYS A 131 15.99 -0.84 -13.78
CA LYS A 131 15.67 -0.25 -12.46
C LYS A 131 15.62 1.27 -12.55
N TYR A 132 14.53 1.87 -12.09
CA TYR A 132 14.33 3.32 -12.10
C TYR A 132 13.81 3.81 -10.75
N ALA A 133 14.43 4.87 -10.22
CA ALA A 133 13.98 5.51 -9.00
C ALA A 133 12.96 6.61 -9.31
N ILE A 134 11.87 6.63 -8.55
CA ILE A 134 10.82 7.64 -8.55
C ILE A 134 10.97 8.45 -7.24
N PRO A 135 11.63 9.62 -7.29
CA PRO A 135 12.01 10.36 -6.08
C PRO A 135 10.91 11.27 -5.55
N SER A 136 9.85 11.49 -6.32
CA SER A 136 8.73 12.36 -5.95
C SER A 136 7.58 11.58 -5.32
N LEU A 137 6.82 12.26 -4.46
CA LEU A 137 5.55 11.75 -3.96
C LEU A 137 4.44 12.01 -4.97
N GLY A 138 3.44 11.14 -4.99
CA GLY A 138 2.25 11.31 -5.81
C GLY A 138 1.81 10.00 -6.45
N LEU A 139 0.92 10.11 -7.43
CA LEU A 139 0.65 9.03 -8.36
C LEU A 139 1.59 9.21 -9.56
N HIS A 140 2.20 8.12 -9.97
CA HIS A 140 3.12 8.07 -11.11
C HIS A 140 2.60 7.06 -12.13
N THR A 141 2.56 7.47 -13.39
CA THR A 141 2.18 6.59 -14.51
C THR A 141 3.43 5.92 -15.06
N LEU A 142 3.43 4.60 -15.09
CA LEU A 142 4.46 3.79 -15.75
C LEU A 142 3.86 3.26 -17.05
N GLU A 143 4.52 3.49 -18.18
CA GLU A 143 4.03 3.07 -19.50
C GLU A 143 5.14 2.35 -20.27
N TRP A 144 4.78 1.20 -20.82
CA TRP A 144 5.56 0.46 -21.81
C TRP A 144 4.87 0.58 -23.15
N ARG A 145 5.63 0.98 -24.18
CA ARG A 145 5.09 1.21 -25.51
C ARG A 145 5.97 0.56 -26.56
N TYR A 146 5.37 -0.28 -27.39
CA TYR A 146 5.98 -0.77 -28.62
C TYR A 146 5.50 0.11 -29.77
N VAL A 147 6.43 0.66 -30.55
CA VAL A 147 6.16 1.56 -31.67
C VAL A 147 6.89 1.08 -32.91
N LYS A 148 6.17 1.08 -34.04
CA LYS A 148 6.72 0.77 -35.36
C LYS A 148 6.91 2.03 -36.20
N ASP A 149 7.95 2.03 -37.02
CA ASP A 149 8.16 3.08 -38.01
C ASP A 149 7.44 2.77 -39.34
N GLY A 150 7.71 3.57 -40.38
CA GLY A 150 6.94 3.60 -41.61
C GLY A 150 7.19 2.45 -42.61
N SER A 151 8.06 1.48 -42.31
CA SER A 151 8.24 0.30 -43.17
C SER A 151 9.09 -0.79 -42.53
N VAL A 152 8.89 -2.04 -42.97
CA VAL A 152 9.72 -3.23 -42.68
C VAL A 152 9.36 -3.90 -41.35
N SER A 153 9.40 -5.23 -41.39
CA SER A 153 9.03 -6.14 -40.30
C SER A 153 10.16 -7.15 -40.18
N GLU A 154 10.80 -7.21 -39.01
CA GLU A 154 11.95 -8.08 -38.74
C GLU A 154 11.84 -8.73 -37.35
N GLY A 155 12.23 -10.01 -37.28
CA GLY A 155 12.14 -10.76 -36.03
C GLY A 155 10.69 -11.20 -35.73
N ASN A 156 10.28 -11.07 -34.47
CA ASN A 156 8.89 -11.35 -34.05
C ASN A 156 8.01 -10.10 -34.02
N ASP A 157 8.55 -8.93 -34.35
CA ASP A 157 7.91 -7.61 -34.32
C ASP A 157 7.13 -7.31 -33.02
N CYS A 158 7.74 -7.59 -31.87
CA CYS A 158 7.11 -7.32 -30.58
C CYS A 158 8.10 -7.10 -29.44
N GLY A 159 7.59 -6.47 -28.39
CA GLY A 159 8.25 -6.31 -27.11
C GLY A 159 7.62 -7.18 -26.03
N TRP A 160 8.43 -7.58 -25.05
CA TRP A 160 8.00 -8.33 -23.88
C TRP A 160 8.47 -7.67 -22.59
N VAL A 161 7.66 -7.79 -21.53
CA VAL A 161 7.96 -7.31 -20.18
C VAL A 161 7.52 -8.35 -19.16
N ASP A 162 8.33 -8.57 -18.14
CA ASP A 162 8.14 -9.62 -17.13
C ASP A 162 8.67 -9.18 -15.74
N GLN A 163 8.24 -9.87 -14.68
CA GLN A 163 8.67 -9.70 -13.29
C GLN A 163 8.74 -8.23 -12.83
N LEU A 164 7.60 -7.54 -12.83
CA LEU A 164 7.49 -6.15 -12.38
C LEU A 164 7.41 -6.04 -10.85
N GLU A 165 8.45 -5.46 -10.28
CA GLU A 165 8.55 -5.15 -8.86
C GLU A 165 8.46 -3.63 -8.63
N TRP A 166 7.62 -3.25 -7.66
CA TRP A 166 7.54 -1.88 -7.13
C TRP A 166 7.79 -1.94 -5.62
N ASP A 167 8.90 -1.36 -5.16
CA ASP A 167 9.26 -1.34 -3.73
C ASP A 167 8.70 -0.11 -2.98
N GLY A 168 8.05 0.78 -3.72
CA GLY A 168 7.72 2.10 -3.24
C GLY A 168 6.40 2.20 -2.50
N GLY A 169 6.23 3.36 -1.89
CA GLY A 169 5.03 3.69 -1.16
C GLY A 169 5.07 5.13 -0.70
N PHE A 170 4.01 5.54 0.00
CA PHE A 170 4.12 6.76 0.76
C PHE A 170 5.14 6.54 1.88
N PRO A 171 6.09 7.48 2.11
CA PRO A 171 6.86 7.47 3.34
C PRO A 171 5.85 7.38 4.47
N SER A 172 6.11 6.48 5.43
CA SER A 172 5.31 6.47 6.64
C SER A 172 5.26 7.92 7.14
N PRO A 173 4.07 8.43 7.53
CA PRO A 173 4.04 9.72 8.19
C PRO A 173 5.08 9.66 9.32
N PRO A 174 5.83 10.76 9.57
CA PRO A 174 6.70 10.81 10.73
C PRO A 174 5.88 10.31 11.93
N PRO A 175 6.48 9.51 12.85
CA PRO A 175 5.74 9.01 13.99
C PRO A 175 4.99 10.19 14.58
N SER A 176 3.66 10.06 14.69
CA SER A 176 2.83 11.11 15.29
C SER A 176 3.52 11.52 16.59
N PRO A 177 3.61 12.84 16.90
CA PRO A 177 3.98 13.24 18.25
C PRO A 177 3.15 12.39 19.21
N PRO A 178 3.71 11.87 20.32
CA PRO A 178 2.92 11.12 21.28
C PRO A 178 1.64 11.93 21.53
N LEU A 179 0.49 11.29 21.29
CA LEU A 179 -0.80 11.84 21.71
C LEU A 179 -0.62 12.35 23.13
N PRO A 180 -1.19 13.51 23.52
CA PRO A 180 -1.17 13.89 24.92
C PRO A 180 -1.60 12.66 25.72
N ASP A 181 -0.69 12.13 26.55
CA ASP A 181 -0.96 11.00 27.42
C ASP A 181 -2.25 11.31 28.19
N SER A 182 -3.00 10.29 28.62
CA SER A 182 -4.32 10.46 29.24
C SER A 182 -4.39 11.58 30.30
N LEU A 183 -3.27 11.85 30.97
CA LEU A 183 -3.07 12.94 31.92
C LEU A 183 -3.20 14.36 31.32
N SER A 184 -2.62 14.62 30.15
CA SER A 184 -2.72 15.93 29.48
C SER A 184 -4.10 16.20 28.90
N ARG A 185 -4.83 15.14 28.50
CA ARG A 185 -6.25 15.26 28.16
C ARG A 185 -7.08 15.65 29.39
N ALA A 186 -6.87 14.98 30.52
CA ALA A 186 -7.56 15.26 31.76
C ALA A 186 -7.17 16.59 32.44
N LEU A 187 -6.29 17.37 31.82
CA LEU A 187 -5.88 18.70 32.28
C LEU A 187 -6.09 19.76 31.19
N ASP A 188 -6.79 19.40 30.10
CA ASP A 188 -7.08 20.25 28.95
C ASP A 188 -5.86 21.00 28.42
N THR A 189 -4.72 20.32 28.40
CA THR A 189 -3.44 20.94 28.09
C THR A 189 -2.74 20.23 26.93
N SER A 190 -2.10 21.02 26.09
CA SER A 190 -1.17 20.52 25.07
C SER A 190 0.24 20.30 25.63
N LEU A 191 0.46 20.54 26.92
CA LEU A 191 1.74 20.33 27.59
C LEU A 191 1.99 18.83 27.79
N SER A 192 3.22 18.40 27.52
CA SER A 192 3.66 17.04 27.85
C SER A 192 4.02 16.98 29.34
N LEU A 193 3.31 16.14 30.09
CA LEU A 193 3.49 15.98 31.53
C LEU A 193 4.29 14.71 31.80
N THR A 194 5.22 14.80 32.75
CA THR A 194 5.94 13.64 33.30
C THR A 194 5.54 13.46 34.75
N THR A 195 5.31 12.22 35.19
CA THR A 195 4.98 11.89 36.59
C THR A 195 6.07 11.06 37.23
N GLY A 196 6.21 11.13 38.55
CA GLY A 196 7.12 10.28 39.29
C GLY A 196 6.92 10.32 40.80
N GLY A 197 7.91 9.83 41.54
CA GLY A 197 7.80 9.57 42.97
C GLY A 197 7.43 8.11 43.25
N SER A 198 6.77 7.87 44.39
CA SER A 198 6.37 6.53 44.85
C SER A 198 5.14 5.99 44.11
N ALA A 199 4.34 6.87 43.51
CA ALA A 199 3.22 6.50 42.65
C ALA A 199 2.99 7.58 41.58
N GLY A 200 2.64 7.19 40.35
CA GLY A 200 2.40 8.13 39.25
C GLY A 200 1.02 8.81 39.34
N TRP A 201 0.88 9.95 38.66
CA TRP A 201 -0.41 10.60 38.47
C TRP A 201 -1.16 9.96 37.30
N PHE A 202 -2.49 9.93 37.37
CA PHE A 202 -3.35 9.34 36.34
C PHE A 202 -4.64 10.14 36.19
N SER A 203 -5.32 9.97 35.04
CA SER A 203 -6.62 10.57 34.76
C SER A 203 -7.75 9.85 35.52
N GLN A 204 -8.71 10.59 36.07
CA GLN A 204 -9.92 10.05 36.69
C GLN A 204 -11.14 10.95 36.43
N SER A 205 -12.34 10.41 36.62
CA SER A 205 -13.61 11.07 36.27
C SER A 205 -14.61 11.22 37.42
N THR A 206 -14.16 11.06 38.66
CA THR A 206 -15.01 11.08 39.86
C THR A 206 -15.01 12.42 40.59
N THR A 207 -13.87 13.11 40.64
CA THR A 207 -13.70 14.40 41.31
C THR A 207 -13.03 15.37 40.36
N PHE A 208 -13.79 16.21 39.69
CA PHE A 208 -13.31 17.17 38.69
C PHE A 208 -13.95 18.54 38.89
N HIS A 209 -13.43 19.54 38.19
CA HIS A 209 -13.98 20.89 38.19
C HIS A 209 -14.69 21.22 36.85
N TYR A 210 -14.17 20.75 35.71
CA TYR A 210 -14.78 20.84 34.38
C TYR A 210 -14.75 19.47 33.66
N ASP A 211 -15.45 19.36 32.52
CA ASP A 211 -15.32 18.32 31.45
C ASP A 211 -15.19 16.82 31.80
N GLU A 212 -15.62 16.43 33.00
CA GLU A 212 -15.76 15.04 33.43
C GLU A 212 -14.44 14.30 33.70
N ASP A 213 -13.27 14.96 33.60
CA ASP A 213 -12.00 14.39 34.02
C ASP A 213 -11.08 15.38 34.77
N ALA A 214 -10.12 14.82 35.50
CA ALA A 214 -9.05 15.53 36.18
C ALA A 214 -7.87 14.59 36.45
N ALA A 215 -6.68 15.16 36.67
CA ALA A 215 -5.52 14.42 37.15
C ALA A 215 -5.61 14.12 38.66
N GLN A 216 -5.25 12.90 39.08
CA GLN A 216 -5.14 12.49 40.48
C GLN A 216 -3.79 11.82 40.73
N SER A 217 -3.17 12.10 41.88
CA SER A 217 -1.98 11.39 42.33
C SER A 217 -2.29 9.92 42.63
N GLY A 218 -1.28 9.06 42.48
CA GLY A 218 -1.32 7.72 43.05
C GLY A 218 -1.47 7.75 44.57
N GLY A 219 -2.05 6.69 45.13
CA GLY A 219 -2.07 6.51 46.58
C GLY A 219 -0.65 6.31 47.12
N ILE A 220 -0.31 7.04 48.17
CA ILE A 220 1.01 7.03 48.81
C ILE A 220 0.84 6.82 50.32
N SER A 221 1.86 6.26 50.97
CA SER A 221 1.94 6.02 52.43
C SER A 221 2.83 7.07 53.12
N ASP A 222 2.98 6.97 54.44
CA ASP A 222 3.83 7.85 55.24
C ASP A 222 5.25 8.02 54.64
N ASN A 223 5.74 9.26 54.57
CA ASN A 223 7.05 9.64 54.02
C ASN A 223 7.27 9.31 52.53
N GLN A 224 6.20 9.13 51.76
CA GLN A 224 6.26 9.01 50.30
C GLN A 224 5.79 10.30 49.64
N GLU A 225 6.22 10.51 48.39
CA GLU A 225 5.78 11.62 47.53
C GLU A 225 5.31 11.12 46.18
N SER A 226 4.49 11.92 45.50
CA SER A 226 4.04 11.71 44.12
C SER A 226 4.00 13.07 43.42
N TRP A 227 4.60 13.18 42.24
CA TRP A 227 4.72 14.46 41.52
C TRP A 227 4.33 14.33 40.05
N MET A 228 3.91 15.46 39.46
CA MET A 228 3.79 15.67 38.03
C MET A 228 4.45 16.99 37.65
N GLN A 229 5.14 17.05 36.51
CA GLN A 229 5.84 18.24 36.05
C GLN A 229 5.78 18.40 34.52
N THR A 230 6.00 19.62 34.04
CA THR A 230 6.16 19.93 32.61
C THR A 230 7.12 21.11 32.44
N MET A 231 7.65 21.30 31.22
CA MET A 231 8.50 22.45 30.90
C MET A 231 7.70 23.51 30.15
N VAL A 232 7.77 24.75 30.62
CA VAL A 232 7.16 25.93 29.98
C VAL A 232 8.25 26.95 29.67
N ASN A 233 8.27 27.48 28.45
CA ASN A 233 9.24 28.49 28.02
C ASN A 233 8.59 29.89 27.94
N GLY A 234 9.31 30.91 28.40
CA GLY A 234 8.88 32.31 28.33
C GLY A 234 8.09 32.78 29.55
N THR A 235 7.60 34.02 29.50
CA THR A 235 6.80 34.63 30.57
C THR A 235 5.31 34.39 30.32
N GLY A 236 4.58 33.94 31.34
CA GLY A 236 3.14 33.69 31.26
C GLY A 236 2.49 33.60 32.63
N MET A 237 1.18 33.41 32.65
CA MET A 237 0.39 33.17 33.87
C MET A 237 -0.16 31.76 33.84
N VAL A 238 0.07 31.00 34.91
CA VAL A 238 -0.56 29.69 35.12
C VAL A 238 -1.81 29.88 35.97
N ARG A 239 -2.92 29.24 35.57
CA ARG A 239 -4.15 29.15 36.36
C ARG A 239 -4.61 27.71 36.36
N PHE A 240 -4.98 27.20 37.53
CA PHE A 240 -5.46 25.83 37.70
C PHE A 240 -6.43 25.77 38.87
N TYR A 241 -7.29 24.75 38.87
CA TYR A 241 -8.14 24.39 39.99
C TYR A 241 -7.54 23.17 40.67
N TRP A 242 -7.55 23.15 42.00
CA TRP A 242 -7.00 22.05 42.78
C TRP A 242 -7.92 21.72 43.94
N LYS A 243 -7.86 20.47 44.40
CA LYS A 243 -8.55 19.98 45.58
C LYS A 243 -7.67 18.94 46.25
N VAL A 244 -7.61 18.99 47.58
CA VAL A 244 -6.93 17.99 48.39
C VAL A 244 -7.95 17.33 49.31
N SER A 245 -7.78 16.03 49.54
CA SER A 245 -8.53 15.25 50.52
C SER A 245 -7.52 14.51 51.40
N SER A 246 -6.98 15.21 52.39
CA SER A 246 -5.87 14.74 53.23
C SER A 246 -5.97 15.26 54.67
N GLU A 247 -5.04 14.85 55.55
CA GLU A 247 -5.02 15.31 56.93
C GLU A 247 -4.65 16.79 57.03
N SER A 248 -5.48 17.57 57.73
CA SER A 248 -5.32 19.01 57.86
C SER A 248 -4.03 19.38 58.60
N GLY A 249 -3.10 20.03 57.90
CA GLY A 249 -1.86 20.56 58.47
C GLY A 249 -0.66 19.60 58.43
N TYR A 250 -0.82 18.41 57.86
CA TYR A 250 0.26 17.42 57.73
C TYR A 250 0.53 17.05 56.27
N ASP A 251 -0.55 16.87 55.49
CA ASP A 251 -0.46 16.53 54.08
C ASP A 251 -0.81 17.74 53.21
N TYR A 252 -0.10 17.93 52.10
CA TYR A 252 -0.29 19.08 51.23
C TYR A 252 -0.06 18.75 49.76
N LEU A 253 -0.73 19.50 48.89
CA LEU A 253 -0.37 19.65 47.48
C LEU A 253 0.38 20.98 47.34
N GLU A 254 1.56 20.95 46.73
CA GLU A 254 2.40 22.13 46.48
C GLU A 254 2.51 22.40 44.97
N PHE A 255 2.55 23.68 44.60
CA PHE A 255 2.79 24.17 43.24
C PHE A 255 3.81 25.32 43.27
#